data_AF-A0A0D0ALH3-F1
#
_entry.id   AF-A0A0D0ALH3-F1
#
_cell.length_a   1.000
_cell.length_b   1.000
_cell.length_c   1.000
_cell.angle_alpha   90.00
_cell.angle_beta   90.00
_cell.angle_gamma   90.00
#
_symmetry.space_group_name_H-M   'P 1'
#
loop_
_entity.id
_entity.type
_entity.pdbx_description
1 polymer ?
#
loop_
_entity_poly.entity_id
_entity_poly.type
_entity_poly.pdbx_seq_one_letter_code
_entity_poly.pdbx_strand_id
1 'polypeptide(L)'
;MPVEALQGSLHLRHVLQASIQAFDSDEESFEEGIEMLRAVLPDTMIIAALDLIDREGVMKYKTSWGRHHYEVLGTISTYTVFPHLGAASTAVSSYCTCPSFAYAVLISENHLVCKHVLAVYLADRWSRCVVRPIEDDDLLLKFAGHVSP
;
A
#
# COMPACT_ATOMS: atom_id res chain seq x y z
N MET A 1 -17.64 9.69 18.88
CA MET A 1 -16.50 8.83 19.24
C MET A 1 -15.53 9.64 20.09
N PRO A 2 -14.95 9.09 21.17
CA PRO A 2 -14.09 9.86 22.07
C PRO A 2 -12.79 10.26 21.35
N VAL A 3 -12.40 11.53 21.51
CA VAL A 3 -11.27 12.18 20.82
C VAL A 3 -9.93 11.48 21.08
N GLU A 4 -9.79 10.82 22.22
CA GLU A 4 -8.58 10.10 22.65
C GLU A 4 -8.26 8.88 21.76
N ALA A 5 -9.29 8.17 21.26
CA ALA A 5 -9.11 7.03 20.35
C ALA A 5 -8.62 7.48 18.96
N LEU A 6 -9.08 8.65 18.48
CA LEU A 6 -8.57 9.24 17.24
C LEU A 6 -7.08 9.59 17.36
N GLN A 7 -6.67 10.13 18.51
CA GLN A 7 -5.30 10.58 18.75
C GLN A 7 -4.31 9.41 18.78
N GLY A 8 -4.67 8.29 19.42
CA GLY A 8 -3.88 7.06 19.41
C GLY A 8 -3.68 6.47 18.00
N SER A 9 -4.74 6.43 17.19
CA SER A 9 -4.66 5.94 15.80
C SER A 9 -3.74 6.79 14.91
N LEU A 10 -3.69 8.10 15.16
CA LEU A 10 -2.91 9.04 14.38
C LEU A 10 -1.41 8.92 14.68
N HIS A 11 -1.05 8.67 15.94
CA HIS A 11 0.33 8.35 16.32
C HIS A 11 0.83 7.05 15.67
N LEU A 12 0.02 5.99 15.66
CA LEU A 12 0.39 4.72 15.03
C LEU A 12 0.58 4.85 13.51
N ARG A 13 -0.21 5.69 12.83
CA ARG A 13 -0.02 5.98 11.40
C ARG A 13 1.30 6.70 11.13
N HIS A 14 1.72 7.62 12.00
CA HIS A 14 3.05 8.25 11.88
C HIS A 14 4.19 7.24 12.09
N VAL A 15 4.06 6.33 13.06
CA VAL A 15 5.03 5.26 13.27
C VAL A 15 5.12 4.35 12.04
N LEU A 16 3.98 3.95 11.47
CA LEU A 16 3.95 3.17 10.22
C LEU A 16 4.66 3.92 9.08
N GLN A 17 4.40 5.21 8.90
CA GLN A 17 5.05 6.01 7.88
C GLN A 17 6.57 6.11 8.11
N ALA A 18 7.01 6.35 9.34
CA ALA A 18 8.43 6.37 9.69
C ALA A 18 9.09 5.00 9.44
N SER A 19 8.38 3.90 9.73
CA SER A 19 8.82 2.53 9.43
C SER A 19 9.07 2.32 7.95
N ILE A 20 8.12 2.72 7.10
CA ILE A 20 8.27 2.66 5.65
C ILE A 20 9.45 3.52 5.17
N GLN A 21 9.69 4.67 5.79
CA GLN A 21 10.78 5.58 5.43
C GLN A 21 12.16 5.06 5.85
N ALA A 22 12.24 4.29 6.94
CA ALA A 22 13.49 3.71 7.44
C ALA A 22 14.05 2.65 6.49
N PHE A 23 13.21 1.99 5.68
CA PHE A 23 13.68 1.03 4.68
C PHE A 23 14.51 1.73 3.60
N ASP A 24 15.78 1.35 3.53
CA ASP A 24 16.71 1.64 2.43
C ASP A 24 17.25 0.32 1.84
N SER A 25 18.30 0.39 1.03
CA SER A 25 18.83 -0.73 0.24
C SER A 25 19.88 -1.57 0.98
N ASP A 26 20.28 -1.19 2.18
CA ASP A 26 21.23 -1.90 3.03
C ASP A 26 20.54 -2.86 4.02
N GLU A 27 21.29 -3.88 4.47
CA GLU A 27 20.76 -4.96 5.32
C GLU A 27 20.41 -4.48 6.74
N GLU A 28 21.17 -3.52 7.27
CA GLU A 28 20.95 -2.95 8.60
C GLU A 28 19.63 -2.17 8.66
N SER A 29 19.36 -1.31 7.67
CA SER A 29 18.09 -0.58 7.58
C SER A 29 16.88 -1.49 7.30
N PHE A 30 17.08 -2.64 6.65
CA PHE A 30 16.04 -3.63 6.45
C PHE A 30 15.59 -4.27 7.77
N GLU A 31 16.53 -4.74 8.59
CA GLU A 31 16.20 -5.35 9.88
C GLU A 31 15.51 -4.34 10.82
N GLU A 32 16.05 -3.13 10.92
CA GLU A 32 15.44 -2.04 11.71
C GLU A 32 14.01 -1.75 11.22
N GLY A 33 13.81 -1.61 9.92
CA GLY A 33 12.50 -1.36 9.32
C GLY A 33 11.48 -2.46 9.66
N ILE A 34 11.88 -3.74 9.62
CA ILE A 34 11.02 -4.88 9.99
C ILE A 34 10.65 -4.84 11.46
N GLU A 35 11.59 -4.54 12.35
CA GLU A 35 11.32 -4.40 13.79
C GLU A 35 10.32 -3.27 14.06
N MET A 36 10.46 -2.13 13.39
CA MET A 36 9.51 -1.02 13.53
C MET A 36 8.12 -1.38 12.97
N LEU A 37 8.05 -2.11 11.85
CA LEU A 37 6.76 -2.60 11.34
C LEU A 37 6.08 -3.57 12.31
N ARG A 38 6.82 -4.47 12.95
CA ARG A 38 6.30 -5.42 13.95
C ARG A 38 5.68 -4.73 15.16
N ALA A 39 6.14 -3.53 15.49
CA ALA A 39 5.57 -2.75 16.58
C ALA A 39 4.12 -2.29 16.30
N VAL A 40 3.70 -2.22 15.04
CA VAL A 40 2.40 -1.67 14.63
C VAL A 40 1.56 -2.58 13.74
N LEU A 41 2.14 -3.65 13.18
CA LEU A 41 1.47 -4.59 12.29
C LEU A 41 1.75 -6.05 12.69
N PRO A 42 0.81 -6.97 12.44
CA PRO A 42 1.06 -8.40 12.62
C PRO A 42 2.13 -8.93 11.66
N ASP A 43 3.01 -9.83 12.12
CA ASP A 43 4.03 -10.51 11.30
C ASP A 43 3.44 -11.15 10.04
N THR A 44 2.25 -11.74 10.15
CA THR A 44 1.56 -12.36 9.00
C THR A 44 1.24 -11.36 7.90
N MET A 45 0.95 -10.09 8.23
CA MET A 45 0.72 -9.03 7.25
C MET A 45 2.02 -8.60 6.59
N ILE A 46 3.10 -8.48 7.35
CA ILE A 46 4.42 -8.08 6.86
C ILE A 46 4.93 -9.13 5.87
N ILE A 47 4.95 -10.40 6.28
CA ILE A 47 5.37 -11.52 5.42
C ILE A 47 4.51 -11.60 4.16
N ALA A 48 3.19 -11.45 4.28
CA ALA A 48 2.30 -11.50 3.12
C ALA A 48 2.49 -10.31 2.16
N ALA A 49 2.94 -9.16 2.65
CA ALA A 49 3.29 -8.02 1.81
C ALA A 49 4.63 -8.24 1.09
N LEU A 50 5.64 -8.77 1.79
CA LEU A 50 6.94 -9.10 1.20
C LEU A 50 6.81 -10.19 0.12
N ASP A 51 6.01 -11.24 0.36
CA ASP A 51 5.72 -12.29 -0.63
C ASP A 51 5.11 -11.72 -1.92
N LEU A 52 4.27 -10.68 -1.82
CA LEU A 52 3.74 -9.99 -3.01
C LEU A 52 4.83 -9.26 -3.79
N ILE A 53 5.82 -8.67 -3.10
CA ILE A 53 6.95 -7.97 -3.73
C ILE A 53 7.88 -8.97 -4.41
N ASP A 54 8.21 -10.06 -3.72
CA ASP A 54 9.14 -11.08 -4.24
C ASP A 54 8.58 -11.81 -5.47
N ARG A 55 7.25 -11.89 -5.60
CA ARG A 55 6.57 -12.44 -6.78
C ARG A 55 6.30 -11.40 -7.87
N GLU A 56 6.89 -10.21 -7.77
CA GLU A 56 6.66 -9.10 -8.72
C GLU A 56 5.17 -8.71 -8.84
N GLY A 57 4.39 -8.93 -7.79
CA GLY A 57 2.94 -8.77 -7.77
C GLY A 57 2.46 -7.32 -7.67
N VAL A 58 3.36 -6.33 -7.64
CA VAL A 58 3.04 -4.90 -7.52
C VAL A 58 3.31 -4.19 -8.85
N MET A 59 2.25 -3.79 -9.52
CA MET A 59 2.29 -3.08 -10.80
C MET A 59 2.14 -1.58 -10.59
N LYS A 60 3.05 -0.79 -11.17
CA LYS A 60 2.99 0.68 -11.17
C LYS A 60 2.82 1.19 -12.59
N TYR A 61 1.67 1.80 -12.85
CA TYR A 61 1.34 2.41 -14.12
C TYR A 61 1.62 3.92 -14.06
N LYS A 62 2.45 4.40 -14.98
CA LYS A 62 2.73 5.84 -15.12
C LYS A 62 1.81 6.41 -16.19
N THR A 63 0.97 7.37 -15.81
CA THR A 63 0.08 8.05 -16.76
C THR A 63 0.82 9.20 -17.44
N SER A 64 0.39 9.57 -18.65
CA SER A 64 0.98 10.68 -19.42
C SER A 64 0.93 12.02 -18.64
N TRP A 65 -0.10 12.19 -17.80
CA TRP A 65 -0.33 13.37 -16.96
C TRP A 65 0.40 13.35 -15.61
N GLY A 66 1.39 12.47 -15.43
CA GLY A 66 2.29 12.46 -14.26
C GLY A 66 1.67 11.87 -12.98
N ARG A 67 0.52 11.21 -13.06
CA ARG A 67 -0.05 10.44 -11.95
C ARG A 67 0.40 8.98 -12.01
N HIS A 68 0.28 8.31 -10.87
CA HIS A 68 0.62 6.90 -10.73
C HIS A 68 -0.62 6.11 -10.35
N HIS A 69 -0.84 4.99 -11.02
CA HIS A 69 -1.88 4.02 -10.70
C HIS A 69 -1.22 2.72 -10.27
N TYR A 70 -1.69 2.13 -9.16
CA TYR A 70 -1.10 0.91 -8.61
C TYR A 70 -2.11 -0.22 -8.62
N GLU A 71 -1.67 -1.38 -9.07
CA GLU A 71 -2.41 -2.63 -9.02
C GLU A 71 -1.57 -3.68 -8.32
N VAL A 72 -2.22 -4.49 -7.49
CA VAL A 72 -1.57 -5.61 -6.81
C VAL A 72 -2.28 -6.90 -7.17
N LEU A 73 -1.51 -7.87 -7.67
CA LEU A 73 -2.00 -9.18 -8.03
C LEU A 73 -2.35 -9.96 -6.76
N GLY A 74 -3.65 -10.12 -6.51
CA GLY A 74 -4.15 -11.04 -5.49
C GLY A 74 -4.28 -12.46 -6.03
N THR A 75 -4.50 -13.41 -5.13
CA THR A 75 -4.74 -14.82 -5.50
C THR A 75 -5.99 -15.02 -6.36
N ILE A 76 -7.02 -14.18 -6.15
CA ILE A 76 -8.34 -14.33 -6.77
C ILE A 76 -8.65 -13.19 -7.74
N SER A 77 -8.13 -12.00 -7.48
CA SER A 77 -8.38 -10.79 -8.26
C SER A 77 -7.23 -9.81 -8.15
N THR A 78 -7.13 -8.92 -9.12
CA THR A 78 -6.25 -7.75 -9.05
C THR A 78 -6.92 -6.66 -8.23
N TYR A 79 -6.17 -6.02 -7.34
CA TYR A 79 -6.67 -4.95 -6.49
C TYR A 79 -6.03 -3.62 -6.85
N THR A 80 -6.85 -2.61 -7.11
CA THR A 80 -6.38 -1.22 -7.22
C THR A 80 -6.02 -0.68 -5.83
N VAL A 81 -4.87 0.00 -5.76
CA VAL A 81 -4.34 0.63 -4.56
C VAL A 81 -4.08 2.12 -4.82
N PHE A 82 -4.52 2.96 -3.88
CA PHE A 82 -4.26 4.39 -3.86
C PHE A 82 -3.45 4.69 -2.60
N PRO A 83 -2.10 4.75 -2.68
CA PRO A 83 -1.24 4.92 -1.50
C PRO A 83 -1.29 6.34 -0.92
N HIS A 84 -1.74 7.33 -1.68
CA HIS A 84 -1.78 8.73 -1.28
C HIS A 84 -3.10 9.37 -1.73
N LEU A 85 -4.12 9.31 -0.88
CA LEU A 85 -5.38 10.03 -1.05
C LEU A 85 -5.33 11.37 -0.30
N GLY A 86 -5.68 12.46 -0.98
CA GLY A 86 -5.80 13.80 -0.39
C GLY A 86 -4.57 14.70 -0.55
N ALA A 87 -4.82 16.00 -0.80
CA ALA A 87 -3.80 17.04 -0.88
C ALA A 87 -3.66 17.86 0.42
N ALA A 88 -4.46 17.60 1.45
CA ALA A 88 -4.65 18.51 2.58
C ALA A 88 -4.89 17.88 3.97
N SER A 89 -4.77 16.55 4.14
CA SER A 89 -4.90 15.92 5.46
C SER A 89 -3.57 15.34 5.93
N THR A 90 -3.16 15.72 7.14
CA THR A 90 -1.95 15.27 7.85
C THR A 90 -1.92 13.77 8.18
N ALA A 91 -2.97 13.02 7.86
CA ALA A 91 -3.02 11.57 8.03
C ALA A 91 -2.83 10.91 6.66
N VAL A 92 -1.87 9.98 6.57
CA VAL A 92 -1.68 9.07 5.44
C VAL A 92 -2.99 8.36 5.17
N SER A 93 -3.73 8.85 4.17
CA SER A 93 -4.96 8.22 3.73
C SER A 93 -4.64 7.38 2.52
N SER A 94 -4.88 6.09 2.63
CA SER A 94 -4.71 5.11 1.58
C SER A 94 -6.02 4.38 1.37
N TYR A 95 -6.17 3.77 0.20
CA TYR A 95 -7.32 2.95 -0.12
C TYR A 95 -6.88 1.75 -0.92
N CYS A 96 -7.50 0.61 -0.65
CA CYS A 96 -7.38 -0.57 -1.48
C CYS A 96 -8.75 -1.19 -1.68
N THR A 97 -9.00 -1.66 -2.89
CA THR A 97 -10.25 -2.32 -3.29
C THR A 97 -10.41 -3.73 -2.70
N CYS A 98 -9.42 -4.25 -1.97
CA CYS A 98 -9.50 -5.61 -1.43
C CYS A 98 -10.49 -5.73 -0.26
N PRO A 99 -11.16 -6.89 -0.09
CA PRO A 99 -12.11 -7.12 1.00
C PRO A 99 -11.50 -6.90 2.39
N SER A 100 -10.23 -7.28 2.57
CA SER A 100 -9.52 -7.08 3.84
C SER A 100 -9.34 -5.62 4.20
N PHE A 101 -9.22 -4.72 3.23
CA PHE A 101 -9.13 -3.29 3.50
C PHE A 101 -10.49 -2.75 3.96
N ALA A 102 -11.54 -3.08 3.23
CA ALA A 102 -12.90 -2.68 3.58
C ALA A 102 -13.28 -3.16 5.00
N TYR A 103 -13.03 -4.43 5.31
CA TYR A 103 -13.38 -4.97 6.61
C TYR A 103 -12.40 -4.54 7.71
N ALA A 104 -11.11 -4.85 7.58
CA ALA A 104 -10.17 -4.76 8.69
C ALA A 104 -9.62 -3.35 8.93
N VAL A 105 -9.64 -2.49 7.92
CA VAL A 105 -9.14 -1.10 8.03
C VAL A 105 -10.29 -0.11 8.20
N LEU A 106 -11.35 -0.21 7.40
CA LEU A 106 -12.44 0.78 7.42
C LEU A 106 -13.57 0.45 8.40
N ILE A 107 -13.99 -0.82 8.52
CA ILE A 107 -15.14 -1.20 9.34
C ILE A 107 -14.72 -1.54 10.77
N SER A 108 -13.75 -2.44 10.93
CA SER A 108 -13.34 -2.93 12.25
C SER A 108 -12.19 -2.14 12.87
N GLU A 109 -11.51 -1.30 12.08
CA GLU A 109 -10.35 -0.48 12.49
C GLU A 109 -9.25 -1.29 13.22
N ASN A 110 -9.13 -2.58 12.91
CA ASN A 110 -8.20 -3.49 13.58
C ASN A 110 -6.80 -3.45 12.97
N HIS A 111 -6.70 -2.93 11.75
CA HIS A 111 -5.46 -2.78 11.01
C HIS A 111 -5.32 -1.37 10.44
N LEU A 112 -4.11 -0.83 10.45
CA LEU A 112 -3.83 0.49 9.88
C LEU A 112 -3.88 0.50 8.34
N VAL A 113 -3.48 -0.63 7.75
CA VAL A 113 -3.38 -0.88 6.31
C VAL A 113 -3.68 -2.35 6.02
N CYS A 114 -3.90 -2.71 4.76
CA CYS A 114 -3.89 -4.10 4.32
C CYS A 114 -2.52 -4.47 3.71
N LYS A 115 -2.27 -5.77 3.52
CA LYS A 115 -1.02 -6.26 2.91
C LYS A 115 -0.73 -5.66 1.53
N HIS A 116 -1.75 -5.35 0.72
CA HIS A 116 -1.55 -4.79 -0.62
C HIS A 116 -1.09 -3.33 -0.56
N VAL A 117 -1.64 -2.54 0.37
CA VAL A 117 -1.18 -1.16 0.60
C VAL A 117 0.26 -1.17 1.12
N LEU A 118 0.56 -2.05 2.09
CA LEU A 118 1.91 -2.20 2.61
C LEU A 118 2.90 -2.62 1.51
N ALA A 119 2.53 -3.58 0.66
CA ALA A 119 3.35 -4.02 -0.46
C ALA A 119 3.64 -2.88 -1.45
N VAL A 120 2.65 -2.03 -1.75
CA VAL A 120 2.87 -0.85 -2.61
C VAL A 120 3.84 0.14 -1.98
N TYR A 121 3.70 0.44 -0.69
CA TYR A 121 4.62 1.38 -0.01
C TYR A 121 6.07 0.88 -0.04
N LEU A 122 6.30 -0.38 0.31
CA LEU A 122 7.63 -0.97 0.35
C LEU A 122 8.22 -1.14 -1.07
N ALA A 123 7.43 -1.64 -2.03
CA ALA A 123 7.88 -1.78 -3.42
C ALA A 123 8.22 -0.44 -4.06
N ASP A 124 7.45 0.62 -3.77
CA ASP A 124 7.73 1.95 -4.30
C ASP A 124 9.00 2.54 -3.67
N ARG A 125 9.22 2.31 -2.37
CA ARG A 125 10.42 2.73 -1.66
C ARG A 125 11.68 2.06 -2.21
N TRP A 126 11.65 0.75 -2.45
CA TRP A 126 12.77 -0.01 -2.99
C TRP A 126 12.89 0.00 -4.50
N SER A 127 12.03 0.72 -5.22
CA SER A 127 11.98 0.68 -6.69
C SER A 127 11.79 -0.75 -7.25
N ARG A 128 11.08 -1.62 -6.52
CA ARG A 128 10.73 -3.01 -6.93
C ARG A 128 9.33 -3.13 -7.54
N CYS A 129 8.65 -2.01 -7.80
CA CYS A 129 7.43 -2.00 -8.59
C CYS A 129 7.70 -2.42 -10.04
N VAL A 130 6.86 -3.29 -10.60
CA VAL A 130 6.85 -3.58 -12.04
C VAL A 130 6.24 -2.38 -12.76
N VAL A 131 7.09 -1.55 -13.36
CA VAL A 131 6.65 -0.33 -14.04
C VAL A 131 6.18 -0.66 -15.45
N ARG A 132 4.94 -0.26 -15.77
CA ARG A 132 4.39 -0.37 -17.13
C ARG A 132 3.98 1.01 -17.64
N PRO A 133 4.43 1.44 -18.83
CA PRO A 133 3.79 2.57 -19.49
C PRO A 133 2.36 2.16 -19.85
N ILE A 134 1.42 3.09 -19.72
CA ILE A 134 0.05 2.86 -20.16
C ILE A 134 -0.42 4.12 -20.87
N GLU A 135 -1.03 3.94 -22.04
CA GLU A 135 -1.65 5.03 -22.76
C GLU A 135 -2.99 5.38 -22.09
N ASP A 136 -3.42 6.62 -22.25
CA ASP A 136 -4.60 7.12 -21.56
C ASP A 136 -5.87 6.36 -21.98
N ASP A 137 -5.93 5.90 -23.23
CA ASP A 137 -7.02 5.06 -23.74
C ASP A 137 -7.04 3.66 -23.10
N ASP A 138 -5.87 3.05 -22.89
CA ASP A 138 -5.74 1.76 -22.22
C ASP A 138 -6.13 1.83 -20.73
N LEU A 139 -5.82 2.96 -20.07
CA LEU A 139 -6.31 3.25 -18.72
C LEU A 139 -7.83 3.35 -18.68
N LEU A 140 -8.43 4.05 -19.64
CA LEU A 140 -9.90 4.19 -19.72
C LEU A 140 -10.55 2.83 -19.94
N LEU A 141 -10.00 1.99 -20.81
CA LEU A 141 -10.49 0.62 -21.05
C LEU A 141 -10.36 -0.25 -19.79
N LYS A 142 -9.28 -0.11 -19.03
CA LYS A 142 -9.12 -0.77 -17.73
C LYS A 142 -10.18 -0.34 -16.72
N PHE A 143 -10.43 0.96 -16.57
CA PHE A 143 -11.46 1.46 -15.66
C PHE A 143 -12.88 1.08 -16.11
N ALA A 144 -13.10 0.92 -17.41
CA ALA A 144 -14.36 0.43 -17.97
C ALA A 144 -14.55 -1.11 -17.83
N GLY A 145 -13.58 -1.83 -17.25
CA GLY A 145 -13.65 -3.28 -17.04
C GLY A 145 -13.45 -4.12 -18.30
N HIS A 146 -12.87 -3.54 -19.36
CA HIS A 146 -12.72 -4.18 -20.68
C HIS A 146 -11.36 -4.83 -20.93
N VAL A 147 -10.43 -4.80 -19.96
CA VAL A 147 -9.11 -5.41 -20.09
C VAL A 147 -8.89 -6.42 -18.95
N SER A 148 -8.82 -7.69 -19.32
CA SER A 148 -8.26 -8.77 -18.48
C SER A 148 -6.73 -8.66 -18.46
N PRO A 149 -6.04 -9.08 -17.38
CA PRO A 149 -4.58 -9.00 -17.23
C PRO A 149 -3.78 -9.54 -18.41
#